data_AF-A0A498G269-F1
#
_entry.id   AF-A0A498G269-F1
#
_cell.length_a   1.000
_cell.length_b   1.000
_cell.length_c   1.000
_cell.angle_alpha   90.00
_cell.angle_beta   90.00
_cell.angle_gamma   90.00
#
_symmetry.space_group_name_H-M   'P 1'
#
loop_
_entity.id
_entity.type
_entity.pdbx_description
1 polymer ?
#
loop_
_entity_poly.entity_id
_entity_poly.type
_entity_poly.pdbx_seq_one_letter_code
_entity_poly.pdbx_strand_id
1 'polypeptide(L)'
;MSESPCHVCGSDTTVDGMAYQCAYCGEPVCPDHRLPENHRCTGERLADDDSPGDREAKPLRLSEEQTVGTTPTETGQSSPDVALDGSVVGTDSDVEEASSQPWWRRFLPW
;
A
#
# COMPACT_ATOMS: atom_id res chain seq x y z
N MET A 1 12.11 -10.33 -28.29
CA MET A 1 11.81 -10.14 -26.87
C MET A 1 13.16 -10.17 -26.18
N SER A 2 13.58 -9.05 -25.61
CA SER A 2 14.89 -8.94 -24.97
C SER A 2 14.73 -9.27 -23.49
N GLU A 3 14.64 -10.55 -23.17
CA GLU A 3 14.66 -11.03 -21.78
C GLU A 3 16.11 -10.97 -21.29
N SER A 4 16.39 -10.08 -20.34
CA SER A 4 17.69 -10.05 -19.67
C SER A 4 17.63 -10.97 -18.46
N PRO A 5 18.57 -11.92 -18.30
CA PRO A 5 18.60 -12.77 -17.11
C PRO A 5 19.07 -11.98 -15.89
N CYS A 6 18.67 -12.41 -14.70
CA CYS A 6 19.07 -11.77 -13.45
C CYS A 6 20.58 -11.90 -13.26
N HIS A 7 21.25 -10.78 -12.95
CA HIS A 7 22.69 -10.76 -12.71
C HIS A 7 23.15 -11.73 -11.60
N VAL A 8 22.29 -12.02 -10.62
CA VAL A 8 22.63 -12.85 -9.44
C VAL A 8 22.42 -14.33 -9.69
N CYS A 9 21.26 -14.71 -10.24
CA CYS A 9 20.82 -16.10 -10.31
C CYS A 9 20.53 -16.60 -11.73
N GLY A 10 20.57 -15.73 -12.73
CA GLY A 10 20.28 -16.07 -14.13
C GLY A 10 18.80 -16.30 -14.45
N SER A 11 17.90 -16.16 -13.48
CA SER A 11 16.45 -16.30 -13.66
C SER A 11 15.86 -15.14 -14.47
N ASP A 12 14.66 -15.33 -15.02
CA ASP A 12 13.99 -14.29 -15.78
C ASP A 12 13.70 -13.06 -14.90
N THR A 13 14.06 -11.88 -15.42
CA THR A 13 13.85 -10.59 -14.73
C THR A 13 12.48 -10.00 -15.05
N THR A 14 11.81 -10.56 -16.06
CA THR A 14 10.49 -10.15 -16.49
C THR A 14 9.46 -11.05 -15.82
N VAL A 15 8.74 -10.52 -14.84
CA VAL A 15 7.60 -11.20 -14.23
C VAL A 15 6.38 -10.34 -14.51
N ASP A 16 5.30 -10.96 -14.97
CA ASP A 16 4.05 -10.28 -15.36
C ASP A 16 4.22 -9.19 -16.45
N GLY A 17 5.21 -9.39 -17.34
CA GLY A 17 5.48 -8.46 -18.44
C GLY A 17 6.24 -7.19 -18.06
N MET A 18 6.68 -7.07 -16.81
CA MET A 18 7.50 -5.95 -16.33
C MET A 18 8.91 -6.45 -15.97
N ALA A 19 9.93 -5.82 -16.56
CA ALA A 19 11.32 -6.09 -16.23
C ALA A 19 11.74 -5.25 -15.02
N TYR A 20 12.38 -5.88 -14.03
CA TYR A 20 12.89 -5.18 -12.86
C TYR A 20 14.35 -4.77 -13.06
N GLN A 21 14.63 -3.50 -12.76
CA GLN A 21 15.96 -2.90 -12.79
C GLN A 21 16.21 -2.17 -11.48
N CYS A 22 17.40 -2.34 -10.90
CA CYS A 22 17.77 -1.65 -9.66
C CYS A 22 17.96 -0.14 -9.91
N ALA A 23 17.33 0.72 -9.11
CA ALA A 23 17.44 2.17 -9.24
C ALA A 23 18.82 2.75 -8.85
N TYR A 24 19.68 1.94 -8.22
CA TYR A 24 21.00 2.37 -7.78
C TYR A 24 22.08 1.91 -8.77
N CYS A 25 22.22 0.61 -9.01
CA CYS A 25 23.24 0.09 -9.91
C CYS A 25 22.79 -0.09 -11.36
N GLY A 26 21.49 -0.03 -11.66
CA GLY A 26 20.97 -0.24 -13.02
C GLY A 26 21.00 -1.68 -13.50
N GLU A 27 21.41 -2.64 -12.70
CA GLU A 27 21.48 -4.04 -13.12
C GLU A 27 20.07 -4.69 -13.14
N PRO A 28 19.81 -5.59 -14.11
CA PRO A 28 18.55 -6.33 -14.20
C PRO A 28 18.51 -7.44 -13.13
N VAL A 29 17.43 -7.46 -12.36
CA VAL A 29 17.28 -8.32 -11.18
C VAL A 29 15.91 -9.00 -11.19
N CYS A 30 15.80 -10.22 -10.66
CA CYS A 30 14.50 -10.90 -10.55
C CYS A 30 13.75 -10.42 -9.28
N PRO A 31 12.46 -10.79 -9.08
CA PRO A 31 11.68 -10.36 -7.93
C PRO A 31 12.27 -10.72 -6.57
N ASP A 32 13.02 -11.82 -6.50
CA ASP A 32 13.70 -12.30 -5.29
C ASP A 32 14.98 -11.50 -4.98
N HIS A 33 15.64 -10.99 -6.03
CA HIS A 33 16.89 -10.23 -5.92
C HIS A 33 16.71 -8.71 -6.13
N ARG A 34 15.46 -8.23 -6.16
CA ARG A 34 15.14 -6.81 -6.39
C ARG A 34 15.67 -5.87 -5.30
N LEU A 35 15.84 -6.37 -4.08
CA LEU A 35 16.34 -5.61 -2.95
C LEU A 35 17.86 -5.40 -3.06
N PRO A 36 18.40 -4.21 -2.76
CA PRO A 36 19.84 -3.90 -2.84
C PRO A 36 20.73 -4.89 -2.09
N GLU A 37 20.28 -5.36 -0.93
CA GLU A 37 20.96 -6.35 -0.08
C GLU A 37 21.09 -7.73 -0.74
N ASN A 38 20.15 -8.11 -1.60
CA ASN A 38 20.10 -9.46 -2.19
C ASN A 38 20.98 -9.61 -3.45
N HIS A 39 21.41 -8.51 -4.06
CA HIS A 39 22.32 -8.53 -5.21
C HIS A 39 23.65 -7.82 -4.96
N ARG A 40 23.99 -7.55 -3.70
CA ARG A 40 25.20 -6.81 -3.28
C ARG A 40 25.34 -5.47 -4.00
N CYS A 41 24.26 -4.70 -4.03
CA CYS A 41 24.28 -3.37 -4.62
C CYS A 41 25.32 -2.48 -3.94
N THR A 42 26.09 -1.73 -4.73
CA THR A 42 27.04 -0.74 -4.22
C THR A 42 26.35 0.50 -3.64
N GLY A 43 25.07 0.70 -3.95
CA GLY A 43 24.25 1.80 -3.42
C GLY A 43 24.56 3.17 -4.03
N GLU A 44 25.47 3.23 -5.00
CA GLU A 44 25.77 4.46 -5.73
C GLU A 44 24.56 4.78 -6.62
N ARG A 45 24.11 6.04 -6.63
CA ARG A 45 22.96 6.45 -7.45
C ARG A 45 23.43 6.60 -8.90
N LEU A 46 22.70 6.01 -9.86
CA LEU A 46 22.96 6.26 -11.28
C LEU A 46 22.92 7.77 -11.59
N ALA A 47 23.92 8.26 -12.31
CA ALA A 47 23.99 9.66 -12.73
C ALA A 47 22.84 10.03 -13.67
N ASP A 48 22.28 9.06 -14.41
CA ASP A 48 21.20 9.27 -15.37
C ASP A 48 19.83 9.56 -14.71
N ASP A 49 19.64 9.21 -13.43
CA ASP A 49 18.41 9.47 -12.69
C ASP A 49 18.25 10.95 -12.28
N ASP A 50 19.32 11.74 -12.44
CA ASP A 50 19.34 13.17 -12.13
C ASP A 50 18.61 14.03 -13.18
N SER A 51 18.17 13.45 -14.30
CA SER A 51 17.49 14.19 -15.37
C SER A 51 16.13 14.73 -14.88
N PRO A 52 15.99 16.05 -14.63
CA PRO A 52 14.74 16.62 -14.12
C PRO A 52 13.70 16.78 -15.25
N GLY A 53 14.12 16.65 -16.51
CA GLY A 53 13.36 17.03 -17.69
C GLY A 53 12.12 16.18 -17.99
N ASP A 54 12.06 14.94 -17.50
CA ASP A 54 10.87 14.08 -17.68
C ASP A 54 9.91 14.10 -16.48
N ARG A 55 10.29 14.79 -15.38
CA ARG A 55 9.45 14.98 -14.19
C ARG A 55 8.69 16.30 -14.20
N GLU A 56 8.67 16.98 -15.34
CA GLU A 56 7.92 18.22 -15.49
C GLU A 56 6.43 17.94 -15.29
N ALA A 57 5.80 18.77 -14.44
CA ALA A 57 4.38 18.67 -14.18
C ALA A 57 3.63 18.89 -15.48
N LYS A 58 3.18 17.81 -16.13
CA LYS A 58 2.28 17.90 -17.26
C LYS A 58 1.05 18.68 -16.79
N PRO A 59 0.70 19.81 -17.43
CA PRO A 59 -0.49 20.55 -17.04
C PRO A 59 -1.66 19.60 -17.20
N LEU A 60 -2.31 19.29 -16.08
CA LEU A 60 -3.55 18.54 -16.10
C LEU A 60 -4.49 19.32 -17.01
N ARG A 61 -4.90 18.69 -18.12
CA ARG A 61 -5.98 19.21 -18.94
C ARG A 61 -7.20 19.19 -18.05
N LEU A 62 -7.52 20.31 -17.38
CA LEU A 62 -8.85 20.53 -16.82
C LEU A 62 -9.81 20.58 -18.01
N SER A 63 -10.35 19.45 -18.43
CA SER A 63 -11.69 19.47 -19.01
C SER A 63 -12.63 19.89 -17.88
N GLU A 64 -13.38 20.96 -18.10
CA GLU A 64 -14.49 21.38 -17.25
C GLU A 64 -15.63 20.35 -17.34
N GLU A 65 -15.40 19.14 -16.85
CA GLU A 65 -16.50 18.25 -16.51
C GLU A 65 -17.03 18.71 -15.15
N GLN A 66 -18.06 19.56 -15.21
CA GLN A 66 -18.90 19.88 -14.06
C GLN A 66 -19.34 18.56 -13.42
N THR A 67 -18.70 18.20 -12.31
CA THR A 67 -19.14 17.08 -11.50
C THR A 67 -20.54 17.45 -11.01
N VAL A 68 -21.56 16.68 -11.39
CA VAL A 68 -22.89 16.83 -10.81
C VAL A 68 -22.76 16.61 -9.31
N GLY A 69 -22.89 17.69 -8.54
CA GLY A 69 -22.70 17.68 -7.11
C GLY A 69 -23.69 16.73 -6.46
N THR A 70 -23.21 15.58 -6.00
CA THR A 70 -23.91 14.84 -4.95
C THR A 70 -23.47 15.51 -3.65
N THR A 71 -24.24 16.48 -3.18
CA THR A 71 -24.15 16.88 -1.77
C THR A 71 -24.37 15.61 -0.95
N PRO A 72 -23.40 15.13 -0.15
CA PRO A 72 -23.64 14.00 0.71
C PRO A 72 -24.72 14.43 1.70
N THR A 73 -25.85 13.72 1.72
CA THR A 73 -26.81 13.83 2.81
C THR A 73 -26.03 13.57 4.09
N GLU A 74 -26.16 14.49 5.05
CA GLU A 74 -25.52 14.49 6.35
C GLU A 74 -25.84 13.20 7.12
N THR A 75 -25.05 12.16 6.88
CA THR A 75 -24.97 10.98 7.73
C THR A 75 -23.53 10.80 8.20
N GLY A 76 -22.96 11.88 8.71
CA GLY A 76 -21.75 11.83 9.53
C GLY A 76 -22.14 11.42 10.95
N GLN A 77 -22.32 10.13 11.20
CA GLN A 77 -22.22 9.64 12.57
C GLN A 77 -20.75 9.79 12.97
N SER A 78 -20.45 10.82 13.75
CA SER A 78 -19.11 11.04 14.27
C SER A 78 -18.68 9.85 15.10
N SER A 79 -17.38 9.54 15.06
CA SER A 79 -16.80 8.46 15.84
C SER A 79 -17.10 8.65 17.33
N PRO A 80 -17.51 7.60 18.06
CA PRO A 80 -17.83 7.72 19.47
C PRO A 80 -16.57 7.98 20.28
N ASP A 81 -16.69 8.81 21.32
CA ASP A 81 -15.61 9.05 22.26
C ASP A 81 -15.26 7.76 23.00
N VAL A 82 -13.97 7.42 22.97
CA VAL A 82 -13.39 6.25 23.63
C VAL A 82 -12.59 6.74 24.84
N ALA A 83 -12.93 6.25 26.02
CA ALA A 83 -12.20 6.59 27.23
C ALA A 83 -10.77 6.00 27.23
N LEU A 84 -9.89 6.47 28.12
CA LEU A 84 -8.48 6.05 28.19
C LEU A 84 -8.29 4.53 28.41
N ASP A 85 -9.30 3.86 28.96
CA ASP A 85 -9.36 2.42 29.19
C ASP A 85 -9.93 1.64 27.99
N GLY A 86 -10.32 2.32 26.92
CA GLY A 86 -10.89 1.72 25.71
C GLY A 86 -12.41 1.51 25.78
N SER A 87 -13.08 1.93 26.85
CA SER A 87 -14.54 1.81 26.97
C SER A 87 -15.24 2.86 26.11
N VAL A 88 -16.14 2.42 25.23
CA VAL A 88 -17.07 3.30 24.51
C VAL A 88 -18.28 3.58 25.40
N VAL A 89 -18.53 4.86 25.74
CA VAL A 89 -19.74 5.25 26.48
C VAL A 89 -20.92 5.21 25.51
N GLY A 90 -21.71 4.15 25.58
CA GLY A 90 -23.01 4.06 24.91
C GLY A 90 -24.03 4.90 25.65
N THR A 91 -24.79 5.72 24.93
CA THR A 91 -26.02 6.33 25.46
C THR A 91 -27.04 5.22 25.71
N ASP A 92 -27.40 5.08 26.97
CA ASP A 92 -28.43 4.21 27.54
C ASP A 92 -29.66 4.02 26.64
N SER A 93 -29.84 2.79 26.19
CA SER A 93 -31.15 2.24 25.83
C SER A 93 -31.14 0.77 26.21
N ASP A 94 -31.74 0.51 27.37
CA ASP A 94 -32.03 -0.79 27.98
C ASP A 94 -32.40 -1.89 26.97
N VAL A 95 -31.61 -2.97 26.93
CA VAL A 95 -32.12 -4.32 26.66
C VAL A 95 -31.28 -5.34 27.45
N GLU A 96 -31.83 -5.72 28.60
CA GLU A 96 -31.85 -7.06 29.22
C GLU A 96 -30.59 -7.94 29.16
N GLU A 97 -30.12 -8.23 30.37
CA GLU A 97 -29.25 -9.34 30.76
C GLU A 97 -29.66 -10.67 30.10
N ALA A 98 -28.99 -11.03 29.00
CA ALA A 98 -28.99 -12.40 28.48
C ALA A 98 -27.54 -12.84 28.34
N SER A 99 -27.12 -13.67 29.30
CA SER A 99 -25.89 -14.46 29.38
C SER A 99 -25.37 -14.96 28.00
N SER A 100 -24.76 -14.06 27.24
CA SER A 100 -23.97 -14.39 26.07
C SER A 100 -22.53 -14.48 26.55
N GLN A 101 -22.10 -15.68 26.87
CA GLN A 101 -20.67 -15.92 27.01
C GLN A 101 -20.00 -15.38 25.75
N PRO A 102 -18.91 -14.64 25.90
CA PRO A 102 -18.31 -14.02 24.76
C PRO A 102 -17.79 -15.10 23.82
N TRP A 103 -18.00 -14.89 22.52
CA TRP A 103 -17.79 -15.86 21.46
C TRP A 103 -16.38 -16.49 21.45
N TRP A 104 -15.38 -15.79 22.00
CA TRP A 104 -14.01 -16.26 22.13
C TRP A 104 -13.84 -17.45 23.09
N ARG A 105 -14.77 -17.67 24.03
CA ARG A 105 -14.77 -18.86 24.89
C ARG A 105 -14.94 -20.19 24.13
N ARG A 106 -15.34 -20.14 22.86
CA ARG A 106 -15.48 -21.32 22.00
C ARG A 106 -14.15 -21.80 21.39
N PHE A 107 -13.09 -21.00 21.51
CA PHE A 107 -11.79 -21.27 20.90
C PHE A 107 -10.69 -21.63 21.90
N LEU A 108 -11.01 -21.74 23.19
CA LEU A 108 -10.07 -22.26 24.18
C LEU A 108 -10.23 -23.77 24.30
N PRO A 109 -9.19 -24.57 24.00
CA PRO A 109 -9.16 -25.97 24.43
C PRO A 109 -9.07 -25.98 25.97
N TRP A 110 -9.93 -26.76 26.62
CA TRP A 110 -9.88 -26.94 28.08
C TRP A 110 -8.55 -27.56 28.50
#